data_AF-A0A2W5KB23-F1
#
_entry.id   AF-A0A2W5KB23-F1
#
_cell.length_a   1.000
_cell.length_b   1.000
_cell.length_c   1.000
_cell.angle_alpha   90.00
_cell.angle_beta   90.00
_cell.angle_gamma   90.00
#
_symmetry.space_group_name_H-M   'P 1'
#
loop_
_entity.id
_entity.type
_entity.pdbx_description
1 polymer ?
#
loop_
_entity_poly.entity_id
_entity_poly.type
_entity_poly.pdbx_seq_one_letter_code
_entity_poly.pdbx_strand_id
1 'polypeptide(L)'
;MTTHATTLQGSYFDGRDGRRHAVDVDAAHGRLRLRGDGVARDEPLDALTITPRLARTLRTIAFPDGARLQVPDAACLAVWFPHRNRLEALVDRLERYYQAVALAIVVCLGALIAGYLWGIPWLADRITTHLPPRVEAALGDQVLALLDRTDLGTSTLEPERQSELGDRLAALTAGLPDGADIRFVFRSAPSIGPNAFALPGGTIVVTDELVELFADDRQLDAVLAHELGHQVGRHALRQALRGSFVAIAAAFFAGDVSSASAVVVAVPTVLLQNRYSRQFEDEADRFAYAHLAGLGRSPSWLGAALGQLEAELPDDASLAWMSSHPATAARIAAAEAAGADFVAQHPELAGEEPDVVLAEEDEEVGGPWCACCDDTDDGEADGSCDGSDEAAAEHEADGACEPDEAAGEADAAIDCEADPDACAGPADVETDAEPAAR
;
A
#
# COMPACT_ATOMS: atom_id res chain seq x y z
N MET A 1 28.69 -65.21 -8.13
CA MET A 1 27.96 -63.97 -8.44
C MET A 1 28.89 -63.11 -9.27
N THR A 2 28.60 -62.97 -10.55
CA THR A 2 29.39 -62.22 -11.54
C THR A 2 29.29 -60.73 -11.23
N THR A 3 30.32 -60.19 -10.59
CA THR A 3 30.49 -58.74 -10.43
C THR A 3 30.73 -58.17 -11.82
N HIS A 4 29.70 -57.60 -12.45
CA HIS A 4 29.93 -56.79 -13.66
C HIS A 4 30.85 -55.64 -13.25
N ALA A 5 32.07 -55.65 -13.77
CA ALA A 5 32.99 -54.53 -13.63
C ALA A 5 32.38 -53.36 -14.40
N THR A 6 31.72 -52.45 -13.70
CA THR A 6 31.17 -51.23 -14.29
C THR A 6 32.34 -50.32 -14.62
N THR A 7 32.83 -50.38 -15.85
CA THR A 7 33.87 -49.49 -16.36
C THR A 7 33.29 -48.12 -16.69
N LEU A 8 33.88 -47.06 -16.15
CA LEU A 8 33.56 -45.67 -16.45
C LEU A 8 34.65 -45.05 -17.30
N GLN A 9 34.28 -44.23 -18.28
CA GLN A 9 35.25 -43.42 -19.00
C GLN A 9 35.50 -42.11 -18.26
N GLY A 10 36.78 -41.75 -18.11
CA GLY A 10 37.22 -40.57 -17.40
C GLY A 10 38.39 -39.88 -18.08
N SER A 11 38.66 -38.66 -17.60
CA SER A 11 39.78 -37.83 -18.02
C SER A 11 40.78 -37.74 -16.89
N TYR A 12 41.96 -38.32 -17.07
CA TYR A 12 43.05 -38.32 -16.11
C TYR A 12 44.06 -37.21 -16.41
N PHE A 13 44.51 -36.54 -15.36
CA PHE A 13 45.54 -35.50 -15.35
C PHE A 13 46.64 -35.94 -14.37
N ASP A 14 47.87 -35.99 -14.84
CA ASP A 14 49.01 -36.56 -14.10
C ASP A 14 49.61 -35.62 -13.03
N GLY A 15 49.13 -34.38 -12.96
CA GLY A 15 49.58 -33.36 -12.03
C GLY A 15 50.94 -32.73 -12.37
N ARG A 16 51.55 -33.11 -13.50
CA ARG A 16 52.85 -32.61 -13.97
C ARG A 16 52.74 -31.85 -15.29
N ASP A 17 51.85 -32.30 -16.18
CA ASP A 17 51.52 -31.63 -17.44
C ASP A 17 49.99 -31.47 -17.53
N GLY A 18 49.51 -30.41 -18.19
CA GLY A 18 48.07 -30.13 -18.34
C GLY A 18 47.35 -31.07 -19.31
N ARG A 19 48.01 -32.14 -19.76
CA ARG A 19 47.52 -33.05 -20.79
C ARG A 19 46.43 -33.97 -20.24
N ARG A 20 45.36 -34.10 -21.02
CA ARG A 20 44.23 -34.97 -20.72
C ARG A 20 44.48 -36.37 -21.28
N HIS A 21 44.52 -37.37 -20.41
CA HIS A 21 44.59 -38.78 -20.80
C HIS A 21 43.21 -39.41 -20.67
N ALA A 22 42.66 -39.96 -21.75
CA ALA A 22 41.43 -40.74 -21.69
C ALA A 22 41.71 -42.08 -21.01
N VAL A 23 40.96 -42.39 -19.96
CA VAL A 23 41.15 -43.61 -19.16
C VAL A 23 39.82 -44.30 -18.91
N ASP A 24 39.85 -45.62 -18.94
CA ASP A 24 38.81 -46.49 -18.42
C ASP A 24 39.08 -46.76 -16.94
N VAL A 25 38.05 -46.61 -16.13
CA VAL A 25 38.12 -46.65 -14.66
C VAL A 25 37.21 -47.75 -14.15
N ASP A 26 37.77 -48.70 -13.40
CA ASP A 26 37.03 -49.74 -12.70
C ASP A 26 37.45 -49.78 -11.23
N ALA A 27 36.52 -50.09 -10.32
CA ALA A 27 36.88 -50.34 -8.92
C ALA A 27 36.44 -51.74 -8.51
N ALA A 28 37.37 -52.49 -7.91
CA ALA A 28 37.13 -53.83 -7.41
C ALA A 28 37.95 -54.07 -6.13
N HIS A 29 37.36 -54.77 -5.15
CA HIS A 29 38.03 -55.15 -3.90
C HIS A 29 38.64 -53.97 -3.12
N GLY A 30 37.98 -52.81 -3.10
CA GLY A 30 38.46 -51.63 -2.36
C GLY A 30 39.57 -50.82 -3.05
N ARG A 31 39.89 -51.14 -4.31
CA ARG A 31 40.93 -50.45 -5.09
C ARG A 31 40.37 -49.90 -6.40
N LEU A 32 40.81 -48.69 -6.77
CA LEU A 32 40.50 -48.02 -8.03
C LEU A 32 41.60 -48.33 -9.05
N ARG A 33 41.19 -48.84 -10.21
CA ARG A 33 42.07 -49.14 -11.33
C ARG A 33 41.79 -48.18 -12.48
N LEU A 34 42.85 -47.63 -13.05
CA LEU A 34 42.80 -46.80 -14.25
C LEU A 34 43.60 -47.49 -15.36
N ARG A 35 43.02 -47.55 -16.55
CA ARG A 35 43.65 -48.08 -17.76
C ARG A 35 43.46 -47.11 -18.91
N GLY A 36 44.54 -46.65 -19.51
CA GLY A 36 44.53 -45.82 -20.70
C GLY A 36 45.87 -45.87 -21.42
N ASP A 37 45.97 -45.15 -22.53
CA ASP A 37 47.20 -45.12 -23.33
C ASP A 37 48.35 -44.49 -22.53
N GLY A 38 49.32 -45.31 -22.13
CA GLY A 38 50.45 -44.92 -21.27
C GLY A 38 50.11 -44.72 -19.79
N VAL A 39 48.88 -45.00 -19.34
CA VAL A 39 48.44 -44.79 -17.95
C VAL A 39 47.87 -46.08 -17.36
N ALA A 40 48.57 -46.65 -16.38
CA ALA A 40 48.09 -47.77 -15.58
C ALA A 40 48.31 -47.47 -14.09
N ARG A 41 47.22 -47.36 -13.32
CA ARG A 41 47.28 -47.09 -11.88
C ARG A 41 46.33 -48.00 -11.11
N ASP A 42 46.75 -48.40 -9.92
CA ASP A 42 45.94 -49.21 -9.00
C ASP A 42 46.16 -48.69 -7.57
N GLU A 43 45.20 -47.90 -7.07
CA GLU A 43 45.29 -47.20 -5.78
C GLU A 43 44.16 -47.64 -4.84
N PRO A 44 44.39 -47.73 -3.52
CA PRO A 44 43.31 -48.01 -2.57
C PRO A 44 42.31 -46.84 -2.51
N LEU A 45 41.01 -47.14 -2.54
CA LEU A 45 39.94 -46.13 -2.48
C LEU A 45 40.01 -45.27 -1.21
N ASP A 46 40.61 -45.79 -0.13
CA ASP A 46 40.78 -45.08 1.13
C ASP A 46 41.75 -43.90 1.05
N ALA A 47 42.74 -43.98 0.16
CA ALA A 47 43.74 -42.94 -0.07
C ALA A 47 43.29 -41.85 -1.07
N LEU A 48 42.12 -42.03 -1.70
CA LEU A 48 41.60 -41.12 -2.71
C LEU A 48 40.52 -40.20 -2.11
N THR A 49 40.53 -38.93 -2.53
CA THR A 49 39.53 -37.95 -2.11
C THR A 49 38.65 -37.59 -3.29
N ILE A 50 37.35 -37.85 -3.19
CA ILE A 50 36.38 -37.47 -4.22
C ILE A 50 35.72 -36.14 -3.85
N THR A 51 35.53 -35.26 -4.83
CA THR A 51 34.74 -34.04 -4.61
C THR A 51 33.28 -34.39 -4.31
N PRO A 52 32.59 -33.61 -3.45
CA PRO A 52 31.17 -33.77 -3.23
C PRO A 52 30.39 -33.61 -4.53
N ARG A 53 29.17 -34.12 -4.57
CA ARG A 53 28.28 -33.92 -5.71
C ARG A 53 27.90 -32.44 -5.76
N LEU A 54 28.01 -31.84 -6.95
CA LEU A 54 27.47 -30.52 -7.26
C LEU A 54 26.73 -30.64 -8.59
N ALA A 55 25.41 -30.83 -8.51
CA ALA A 55 24.55 -30.97 -9.69
C ALA A 55 25.07 -31.99 -10.73
N ARG A 56 24.98 -31.69 -12.03
CA ARG A 56 25.40 -32.56 -13.15
C ARG A 56 26.86 -32.35 -13.58
N THR A 57 27.72 -31.86 -12.69
CA THR A 57 29.13 -31.59 -13.02
C THR A 57 29.99 -32.86 -12.96
N LEU A 58 31.13 -32.85 -13.64
CA LEU A 58 32.12 -33.93 -13.57
C LEU A 58 32.66 -34.05 -12.14
N ARG A 59 32.67 -35.27 -11.62
CA ARG A 59 33.24 -35.58 -10.30
C ARG A 59 34.76 -35.65 -10.42
N THR A 60 35.47 -35.00 -9.51
CA THR A 60 36.94 -35.04 -9.49
C THR A 60 37.42 -35.95 -8.35
N ILE A 61 38.21 -36.96 -8.69
CA ILE A 61 38.91 -37.83 -7.73
C ILE A 61 40.36 -37.36 -7.68
N ALA A 62 40.79 -36.88 -6.52
CA ALA A 62 42.15 -36.41 -6.27
C ALA A 62 43.01 -37.53 -5.68
N PHE A 63 44.22 -37.67 -6.21
CA PHE A 63 45.24 -38.62 -5.75
C PHE A 63 46.23 -37.94 -4.79
N PRO A 64 46.87 -38.69 -3.88
CA PRO A 64 47.84 -38.14 -2.91
C PRO A 64 49.05 -37.43 -3.55
N ASP A 65 49.39 -37.80 -4.78
CA ASP A 65 50.52 -37.26 -5.53
C ASP A 65 50.17 -36.02 -6.37
N GLY A 66 48.95 -35.50 -6.24
CA GLY A 66 48.47 -34.31 -6.94
C GLY A 66 47.80 -34.60 -8.29
N ALA A 67 47.77 -35.86 -8.75
CA ALA A 67 47.02 -36.24 -9.94
C ALA A 67 45.50 -36.11 -9.71
N ARG A 68 44.74 -35.93 -10.79
CA ARG A 68 43.28 -35.76 -10.75
C ARG A 68 42.60 -36.58 -11.84
N LEU A 69 41.52 -37.26 -11.48
CA LEU A 69 40.64 -37.97 -12.41
C LEU A 69 39.28 -37.30 -12.43
N GLN A 70 38.83 -36.86 -13.59
CA GLN A 70 37.47 -36.34 -13.80
C GLN A 70 36.61 -37.42 -14.45
N VAL A 71 35.50 -37.77 -13.81
CA VAL A 71 34.55 -38.79 -14.30
C VAL A 71 33.11 -38.24 -14.29
N PRO A 72 32.26 -38.66 -15.23
CA PRO A 72 30.82 -38.36 -15.17
C PRO A 72 30.22 -38.87 -13.86
N ASP A 73 29.26 -38.13 -13.30
CA ASP A 73 28.54 -38.60 -12.11
C ASP A 73 27.71 -39.85 -12.47
N ALA A 74 28.17 -41.01 -12.00
CA ALA A 74 27.57 -42.31 -12.29
C ALA A 74 27.24 -43.07 -10.99
N ALA A 75 26.21 -43.91 -11.03
CA ALA A 75 25.70 -44.62 -9.86
C ALA A 75 26.75 -45.50 -9.16
N CYS A 76 27.74 -46.03 -9.89
CA CYS A 76 28.82 -46.83 -9.31
C CYS A 76 29.78 -46.00 -8.43
N LEU A 77 29.92 -44.69 -8.64
CA LEU A 77 30.76 -43.83 -7.78
C LEU A 77 30.23 -43.77 -6.35
N ALA A 78 28.92 -43.83 -6.15
CA ALA A 78 28.30 -43.87 -4.82
C ALA A 78 28.58 -45.19 -4.08
N VAL A 79 28.85 -46.28 -4.81
CA VAL A 79 29.25 -47.58 -4.25
C VAL A 79 30.75 -47.59 -3.91
N TRP A 80 31.57 -46.96 -4.75
CA TRP A 80 33.02 -46.90 -4.55
C TRP A 80 33.43 -45.92 -3.46
N PHE A 81 32.68 -44.83 -3.31
CA PHE A 81 32.92 -43.80 -2.31
C PHE A 81 31.65 -43.55 -1.48
N PRO A 82 31.36 -44.41 -0.48
CA PRO A 82 30.27 -44.14 0.46
C PRO A 82 30.55 -42.85 1.24
N HIS A 83 29.50 -42.07 1.55
CA HIS A 83 29.61 -40.77 2.22
C HIS A 83 30.49 -40.86 3.47
N ARG A 84 31.54 -40.03 3.53
CA ARG A 84 32.46 -40.03 4.68
C ARG A 84 32.03 -39.05 5.76
N ASN A 85 31.27 -37.99 5.40
CA ASN A 85 30.92 -36.91 6.32
C ASN A 85 29.41 -36.61 6.38
N ARG A 86 28.94 -36.18 7.55
CA ARG A 86 27.53 -35.83 7.80
C ARG A 86 27.03 -34.66 6.94
N LEU A 87 27.91 -33.71 6.62
CA LEU A 87 27.58 -32.55 5.80
C LEU A 87 27.30 -32.95 4.34
N GLU A 88 28.07 -33.89 3.78
CA GLU A 88 27.83 -34.41 2.42
C GLU A 88 26.49 -35.12 2.32
N ALA A 89 26.14 -35.93 3.33
CA ALA A 89 24.83 -36.59 3.39
C ALA A 89 23.67 -35.60 3.56
N LEU A 90 23.90 -34.46 4.22
CA LEU A 90 22.92 -33.39 4.38
C LEU A 90 22.70 -32.64 3.06
N VAL A 91 23.77 -32.25 2.36
CA VAL A 91 23.70 -31.59 1.05
C VAL A 91 22.99 -32.49 0.04
N ASP A 92 23.38 -33.76 -0.07
CA ASP A 92 22.72 -34.74 -0.94
C ASP A 92 21.23 -34.93 -0.59
N ARG A 93 20.86 -34.81 0.69
CA ARG A 93 19.45 -34.88 1.12
C ARG A 93 18.70 -33.60 0.71
N LEU A 94 19.28 -32.42 0.91
CA LEU A 94 18.71 -31.14 0.48
C LEU A 94 18.55 -31.08 -1.04
N GLU A 95 19.54 -31.56 -1.80
CA GLU A 95 19.48 -31.66 -3.27
C GLU A 95 18.39 -32.63 -3.74
N ARG A 96 18.15 -33.74 -3.03
CA ARG A 96 17.04 -34.67 -3.36
C ARG A 96 15.65 -34.11 -3.04
N TYR A 97 15.56 -33.23 -2.04
CA TYR A 97 14.29 -32.64 -1.58
C TYR A 97 14.18 -31.15 -1.90
N TYR A 98 14.95 -30.62 -2.86
CA TYR A 98 14.96 -29.19 -3.17
C TYR A 98 13.57 -28.66 -3.55
N GLN A 99 12.73 -29.51 -4.17
CA GLN A 99 11.32 -29.21 -4.45
C GLN A 99 10.49 -29.06 -3.17
N ALA A 100 10.71 -29.91 -2.17
CA ALA A 100 10.03 -29.81 -0.88
C ALA A 100 10.53 -28.60 -0.08
N VAL A 101 11.83 -28.25 -0.18
CA VAL A 101 12.39 -27.02 0.40
C VAL A 101 11.80 -25.78 -0.28
N ALA A 102 11.76 -25.75 -1.62
CA ALA A 102 11.15 -24.66 -2.37
C ALA A 102 9.66 -24.50 -2.04
N LEU A 103 8.91 -25.61 -1.96
CA LEU A 103 7.52 -25.59 -1.52
C LEU A 103 7.38 -25.06 -0.10
N ALA A 104 8.25 -25.48 0.84
CA ALA A 104 8.23 -24.99 2.21
C ALA A 104 8.50 -23.48 2.28
N ILE A 105 9.42 -22.95 1.46
CA ILE A 105 9.67 -21.50 1.34
C ILE A 105 8.43 -20.79 0.82
N VAL A 106 7.81 -21.29 -0.26
CA VAL A 106 6.59 -20.71 -0.83
C VAL A 106 5.44 -20.72 0.19
N VAL A 107 5.25 -21.83 0.90
CA VAL A 107 4.23 -21.94 1.97
C VAL A 107 4.53 -20.99 3.11
N CYS A 108 5.80 -20.87 3.52
CA CYS A 108 6.21 -19.94 4.57
C CYS A 108 5.97 -18.49 4.16
N LEU A 109 6.38 -18.09 2.96
CA LEU A 109 6.14 -16.76 2.41
C LEU A 109 4.64 -16.48 2.27
N GLY A 110 3.87 -17.45 1.76
CA GLY A 110 2.42 -17.35 1.66
C GLY A 110 1.76 -17.17 3.02
N ALA A 111 2.21 -17.89 4.05
CA ALA A 111 1.72 -17.75 5.42
C ALA A 111 2.08 -16.38 6.02
N LEU A 112 3.28 -15.85 5.75
CA LEU A 112 3.68 -14.52 6.20
C LEU A 112 2.86 -13.42 5.52
N ILE A 113 2.69 -13.51 4.20
CA ILE A 113 1.86 -12.58 3.43
C ILE A 113 0.41 -12.65 3.94
N ALA A 114 -0.12 -13.86 4.16
CA ALA A 114 -1.47 -14.03 4.68
C ALA A 114 -1.63 -13.49 6.11
N GLY A 115 -0.63 -13.72 6.96
CA GLY A 115 -0.58 -13.16 8.31
C GLY A 115 -0.54 -11.64 8.30
N TYR A 116 0.19 -11.03 7.37
CA TYR A 116 0.26 -9.58 7.21
C TYR A 116 -1.04 -8.98 6.65
N LEU A 117 -1.58 -9.55 5.57
CA LEU A 117 -2.75 -9.00 4.87
C LEU A 117 -4.07 -9.27 5.58
N TRP A 118 -4.21 -10.41 6.27
CA TRP A 118 -5.47 -10.79 6.93
C TRP A 118 -5.30 -10.97 8.43
N GLY A 119 -4.20 -11.57 8.89
CA GLY A 119 -4.00 -11.86 10.31
C GLY A 119 -3.87 -10.61 11.19
N ILE A 120 -3.03 -9.65 10.78
CA ILE A 120 -2.81 -8.40 11.51
C ILE A 120 -4.07 -7.52 11.54
N PRO A 121 -4.75 -7.25 10.40
CA PRO A 121 -6.02 -6.53 10.41
C PRO A 121 -7.08 -7.19 11.28
N TRP A 122 -7.27 -8.52 11.14
CA TRP A 122 -8.21 -9.27 11.96
C TRP A 122 -7.91 -9.16 13.45
N LEU A 123 -6.63 -9.24 13.85
CA LEU A 123 -6.22 -9.12 15.24
C LEU A 123 -6.44 -7.70 15.79
N ALA A 124 -6.10 -6.69 15.00
CA ALA A 124 -6.33 -5.28 15.36
C ALA A 124 -7.82 -5.00 15.57
N ASP A 125 -8.66 -5.40 14.62
CA ASP A 125 -10.11 -5.24 14.69
C ASP A 125 -10.69 -6.01 15.88
N ARG A 126 -10.16 -7.21 16.17
CA ARG A 126 -10.59 -7.98 17.34
C ARG A 126 -10.25 -7.24 18.64
N ILE A 127 -9.04 -6.70 18.76
CA ILE A 127 -8.61 -6.02 20.00
C ILE A 127 -9.39 -4.73 20.21
N THR A 128 -9.66 -3.94 19.17
CA THR A 128 -10.46 -2.71 19.32
C THR A 128 -11.86 -3.01 19.85
N THR A 129 -12.54 -4.05 19.36
CA THR A 129 -13.88 -4.40 19.87
C THR A 129 -13.92 -4.81 21.35
N HIS A 130 -12.78 -5.24 21.93
CA HIS A 130 -12.68 -5.62 23.34
C HIS A 130 -12.00 -4.57 24.21
N LEU A 131 -11.53 -3.47 23.62
CA LEU A 131 -10.83 -2.44 24.37
C LEU A 131 -11.85 -1.66 25.22
N PRO A 132 -11.65 -1.56 26.56
CA PRO A 132 -12.57 -0.83 27.40
C PRO A 132 -12.59 0.67 27.03
N PRO A 133 -13.75 1.35 27.02
CA PRO A 133 -13.86 2.77 26.67
C PRO A 133 -12.94 3.68 27.49
N ARG A 134 -12.68 3.33 28.76
CA ARG A 134 -11.76 4.07 29.64
C ARG A 134 -10.31 4.06 29.15
N VAL A 135 -9.88 2.97 28.52
CA VAL A 135 -8.52 2.86 27.97
C VAL A 135 -8.42 3.68 26.69
N GLU A 136 -9.46 3.65 25.85
CA GLU A 136 -9.54 4.50 24.65
C GLU A 136 -9.50 5.99 25.02
N ALA A 137 -10.34 6.42 25.97
CA ALA A 137 -10.34 7.79 26.46
C ALA A 137 -8.97 8.21 27.04
N ALA A 138 -8.34 7.35 27.84
CA ALA A 138 -7.01 7.63 28.38
C ALA A 138 -5.92 7.74 27.29
N LEU A 139 -6.04 7.01 26.18
CA LEU A 139 -5.16 7.15 25.03
C LEU A 139 -5.42 8.48 24.31
N GLY A 140 -6.69 8.83 24.06
CA GLY A 140 -7.08 10.11 23.47
C GLY A 140 -6.56 11.31 24.28
N ASP A 141 -6.77 11.30 25.59
CA ASP A 141 -6.29 12.35 26.50
C ASP A 141 -4.76 12.51 26.45
N GLN A 142 -4.02 11.40 26.31
CA GLN A 142 -2.56 11.45 26.16
C GLN A 142 -2.14 12.02 24.81
N VAL A 143 -2.82 11.65 23.72
CA VAL A 143 -2.54 12.20 22.39
C VAL A 143 -2.84 13.69 22.35
N LEU A 144 -3.99 14.12 22.89
CA LEU A 144 -4.35 15.53 23.00
C LEU A 144 -3.31 16.30 23.83
N ALA A 145 -2.89 15.76 24.97
CA ALA A 145 -1.88 16.41 25.82
C ALA A 145 -0.50 16.49 25.17
N LEU A 146 -0.17 15.60 24.21
CA LEU A 146 1.05 15.72 23.41
C LEU A 146 0.90 16.83 22.37
N LEU A 147 -0.23 16.88 21.67
CA LEU A 147 -0.53 17.92 20.68
C LEU A 147 -0.59 19.32 21.30
N ASP A 148 -1.24 19.48 22.45
CA ASP A 148 -1.29 20.75 23.22
C ASP A 148 0.11 21.25 23.64
N ARG A 149 1.15 20.40 23.60
CA ARG A 149 2.53 20.79 23.93
C ARG A 149 3.36 21.15 22.71
N THR A 150 2.96 20.70 21.52
CA THR A 150 3.75 20.82 20.29
C THR A 150 3.10 21.77 19.30
N ASP A 151 1.85 21.49 18.93
CA ASP A 151 1.24 22.02 17.71
C ASP A 151 -0.12 22.71 17.94
N LEU A 152 -0.80 22.44 19.06
CA LEU A 152 -2.11 23.04 19.36
C LEU A 152 -1.99 24.17 20.39
N GLY A 153 -2.58 25.31 20.06
CA GLY A 153 -2.77 26.47 20.91
C GLY A 153 -4.21 26.62 21.41
N THR A 154 -4.43 27.57 22.33
CA THR A 154 -5.78 27.96 22.74
C THR A 154 -6.53 28.54 21.54
N SER A 155 -7.80 28.15 21.37
CA SER A 155 -8.64 28.69 20.31
C SER A 155 -8.78 30.21 20.40
N THR A 156 -8.72 30.88 19.25
CA THR A 156 -8.94 32.30 19.04
C THR A 156 -10.36 32.65 18.60
N LEU A 157 -11.18 31.64 18.30
CA LEU A 157 -12.59 31.82 17.97
C LEU A 157 -13.35 32.50 19.11
N GLU A 158 -14.27 33.40 18.77
CA GLU A 158 -15.14 34.05 19.74
C GLU A 158 -15.97 33.01 20.52
N PRO A 159 -16.17 33.17 21.84
CA PRO A 159 -16.93 32.21 22.64
C PRO A 159 -18.34 31.96 22.13
N GLU A 160 -18.99 33.00 21.59
CA GLU A 160 -20.31 32.91 20.95
C GLU A 160 -20.26 31.97 19.75
N ARG A 161 -19.25 32.12 18.88
CA ARG A 161 -19.05 31.26 17.71
C ARG A 161 -18.76 29.80 18.10
N GLN A 162 -17.96 29.58 19.14
CA GLN A 162 -17.73 28.23 19.68
C GLN A 162 -19.02 27.60 20.22
N SER A 163 -19.89 28.40 20.84
CA SER A 163 -21.20 27.92 21.32
C SER A 163 -22.13 27.55 20.17
N GLU A 164 -22.21 28.38 19.13
CA GLU A 164 -23.01 28.11 17.93
C GLU A 164 -22.57 26.83 17.23
N LEU A 165 -21.26 26.67 17.00
CA LEU A 165 -20.69 25.45 16.44
C LEU A 165 -20.91 24.25 17.37
N GLY A 166 -20.79 24.44 18.69
CA GLY A 166 -21.10 23.43 19.69
C GLY A 166 -22.54 22.90 19.59
N ASP A 167 -23.52 23.78 19.38
CA ASP A 167 -24.92 23.40 19.22
C ASP A 167 -25.16 22.65 17.90
N ARG A 168 -24.55 23.11 16.80
CA ARG A 168 -24.59 22.39 15.51
C ARG A 168 -24.00 20.98 15.63
N LEU A 169 -22.89 20.88 16.34
CA LEU A 169 -22.17 19.62 16.53
C LEU A 169 -22.90 18.65 17.46
N ALA A 170 -23.58 19.17 18.50
CA ALA A 170 -24.48 18.38 19.31
C ALA A 170 -25.65 17.81 18.49
N ALA A 171 -26.16 18.56 17.51
CA ALA A 171 -27.17 18.05 16.58
C ALA A 171 -26.60 16.97 15.65
N LEU A 172 -25.34 17.09 15.21
CA LEU A 172 -24.65 16.05 14.43
C LEU A 172 -24.45 14.76 15.21
N THR A 173 -24.19 14.80 16.52
CA THR A 173 -24.00 13.56 17.30
C THR A 173 -25.29 13.00 17.88
N ALA A 174 -26.39 13.74 17.78
CA ALA A 174 -27.69 13.30 18.26
C ALA A 174 -28.14 12.01 17.56
N GLY A 175 -28.49 10.99 18.34
CA GLY A 175 -28.97 9.70 17.82
C GLY A 175 -27.87 8.67 17.54
N LEU A 176 -26.59 9.03 17.62
CA LEU A 176 -25.51 8.05 17.58
C LEU A 176 -25.46 7.26 18.91
N PRO A 177 -25.21 5.93 18.88
CA PRO A 177 -25.19 5.09 20.09
C PRO A 177 -24.26 5.60 21.20
N ASP A 178 -23.11 6.15 20.81
CA ASP A 178 -22.09 6.72 21.72
C ASP A 178 -21.97 8.25 21.55
N GLY A 179 -22.96 8.90 20.93
CA GLY A 179 -22.90 10.33 20.61
C GLY A 179 -22.75 11.25 21.82
N ALA A 180 -23.24 10.82 22.99
CA ALA A 180 -23.12 11.57 24.25
C ALA A 180 -21.70 11.60 24.83
N ASP A 181 -20.85 10.64 24.42
CA ASP A 181 -19.44 10.58 24.84
C ASP A 181 -18.52 11.37 23.88
N ILE A 182 -19.06 11.85 22.75
CA ILE A 182 -18.32 12.63 21.77
C ILE A 182 -18.22 14.08 22.23
N ARG A 183 -17.00 14.62 22.22
CA ARG A 183 -16.70 15.98 22.64
C ARG A 183 -15.87 16.69 21.60
N PHE A 184 -16.34 17.85 21.18
CA PHE A 184 -15.63 18.72 20.27
C PHE A 184 -14.75 19.70 21.04
N VAL A 185 -13.55 19.92 20.52
CA VAL A 185 -12.54 20.78 21.15
C VAL A 185 -11.91 21.67 20.08
N PHE A 186 -12.14 22.97 20.18
CA PHE A 186 -11.56 23.96 19.29
C PHE A 186 -10.13 24.33 19.71
N ARG A 187 -9.23 24.48 18.74
CA ARG A 187 -7.81 24.80 18.94
C ARG A 187 -7.29 25.64 17.78
N SER A 188 -6.49 26.66 18.05
CA SER A 188 -5.70 27.30 16.99
C SER A 188 -4.50 26.40 16.71
N ALA A 189 -4.22 26.11 15.45
CA ALA A 189 -3.11 25.25 15.04
C ALA A 189 -2.43 25.77 13.76
N PRO A 190 -1.75 26.94 13.78
CA PRO A 190 -1.20 27.53 12.57
C PRO A 190 -0.10 26.69 11.90
N SER A 191 0.57 25.81 12.66
CA SER A 191 1.58 24.88 12.13
C SER A 191 0.97 23.67 11.42
N ILE A 192 -0.28 23.33 11.73
CA ILE A 192 -1.03 22.24 11.11
C ILE A 192 -1.89 22.78 9.96
N GLY A 193 -2.47 23.97 10.13
CA GLY A 193 -3.41 24.57 9.17
C GLY A 193 -4.84 24.03 9.35
N PRO A 194 -5.69 24.20 8.32
CA PRO A 194 -7.08 23.73 8.32
C PRO A 194 -7.16 22.21 8.48
N ASN A 195 -7.63 21.75 9.65
CA ASN A 195 -7.67 20.33 9.97
C ASN A 195 -8.75 20.00 11.02
N ALA A 196 -9.21 18.76 11.02
CA ALA A 196 -9.97 18.16 12.11
C ALA A 196 -9.54 16.71 12.26
N PHE A 197 -9.58 16.16 13.47
CA PHE A 197 -9.26 14.75 13.64
C PHE A 197 -9.93 14.16 14.88
N ALA A 198 -10.45 12.95 14.70
CA ALA A 198 -10.97 12.12 15.79
C ALA A 198 -9.85 11.43 16.58
N LEU A 199 -9.79 11.70 17.88
CA LEU A 199 -8.95 11.00 18.85
C LEU A 199 -9.70 9.82 19.48
N PRO A 200 -9.02 8.71 19.80
CA PRO A 200 -9.62 7.60 20.52
C PRO A 200 -10.37 8.05 21.78
N GLY A 201 -11.53 7.45 22.04
CA GLY A 201 -12.36 7.80 23.19
C GLY A 201 -13.25 9.03 23.03
N GLY A 202 -13.43 9.54 21.81
CA GLY A 202 -14.55 10.44 21.47
C GLY A 202 -14.21 11.92 21.43
N THR A 203 -12.94 12.31 21.57
CA THR A 203 -12.57 13.73 21.41
C THR A 203 -12.30 14.04 19.94
N ILE A 204 -13.04 14.96 19.35
CA ILE A 204 -12.79 15.49 18.00
C ILE A 204 -12.16 16.86 18.16
N VAL A 205 -10.94 17.02 17.64
CA VAL A 205 -10.26 18.32 17.60
C VAL A 205 -10.63 18.99 16.29
N VAL A 206 -11.01 20.26 16.37
CA VAL A 206 -11.33 21.10 15.20
C VAL A 206 -10.41 22.31 15.26
N THR A 207 -9.65 22.55 14.19
CA THR A 207 -8.76 23.72 14.16
C THR A 207 -9.55 24.97 13.81
N ASP A 208 -9.16 26.10 14.40
CA ASP A 208 -9.77 27.40 14.09
C ASP A 208 -9.58 27.74 12.62
N GLU A 209 -8.42 27.38 12.06
CA GLU A 209 -8.07 27.55 10.65
C GLU A 209 -9.03 26.77 9.72
N LEU A 210 -9.58 25.62 10.16
CA LEU A 210 -10.61 24.90 9.40
C LEU A 210 -11.95 25.62 9.44
N VAL A 211 -12.30 26.18 10.60
CA VAL A 211 -13.54 26.94 10.76
C VAL A 211 -13.51 28.21 9.91
N GLU A 212 -12.35 28.86 9.82
CA GLU A 212 -12.15 30.08 9.04
C GLU A 212 -12.08 29.82 7.52
N LEU A 213 -11.67 28.61 7.11
CA LEU A 213 -11.63 28.21 5.71
C LEU A 213 -13.03 28.16 5.09
N PHE A 214 -14.01 27.57 5.79
CA PHE A 214 -15.34 27.39 5.23
C PHE A 214 -16.20 28.64 5.42
N ALA A 215 -16.67 29.22 4.32
CA ALA A 215 -17.65 30.30 4.35
C ALA A 215 -19.06 29.79 4.71
N ASP A 216 -19.34 28.50 4.48
CA ASP A 216 -20.59 27.84 4.82
C ASP A 216 -20.37 26.72 5.85
N ASP A 217 -20.99 26.86 7.02
CA ASP A 217 -20.97 25.88 8.11
C ASP A 217 -21.47 24.48 7.69
N ARG A 218 -22.22 24.38 6.59
CA ARG A 218 -22.63 23.09 6.00
C ARG A 218 -21.43 22.25 5.56
N GLN A 219 -20.38 22.88 5.03
CA GLN A 219 -19.14 22.21 4.64
C GLN A 219 -18.42 21.68 5.89
N LEU A 220 -18.33 22.50 6.93
CA LEU A 220 -17.77 22.09 8.23
C LEU A 220 -18.56 20.92 8.83
N ASP A 221 -19.88 20.97 8.80
CA ASP A 221 -20.73 19.88 9.29
C ASP A 221 -20.45 18.56 8.54
N ALA A 222 -20.17 18.62 7.24
CA ALA A 222 -19.88 17.44 6.44
C ALA A 222 -18.49 16.85 6.73
N VAL A 223 -17.48 17.70 6.88
CA VAL A 223 -16.14 17.28 7.33
C VAL A 223 -16.24 16.62 8.71
N LEU A 224 -17.04 17.17 9.61
CA LEU A 224 -17.20 16.61 10.95
C LEU A 224 -18.05 15.33 10.96
N ALA A 225 -18.99 15.17 10.03
CA ALA A 225 -19.67 13.90 9.79
C ALA A 225 -18.70 12.81 9.29
N HIS A 226 -17.73 13.17 8.46
CA HIS A 226 -16.63 12.28 8.05
C HIS A 226 -15.73 11.89 9.24
N GLU A 227 -15.34 12.85 10.08
CA GLU A 227 -14.58 12.56 11.31
C GLU A 227 -15.35 11.68 12.30
N LEU A 228 -16.67 11.86 12.40
CA LEU A 228 -17.53 10.96 13.16
C LEU A 228 -17.49 9.54 12.60
N GLY A 229 -17.41 9.36 11.28
CA GLY A 229 -17.20 8.08 10.64
C GLY A 229 -15.89 7.40 11.08
N HIS A 230 -14.79 8.16 11.13
CA HIS A 230 -13.53 7.66 11.69
C HIS A 230 -13.63 7.28 13.16
N GLN A 231 -14.36 8.06 13.96
CA GLN A 231 -14.57 7.81 15.38
C GLN A 231 -15.42 6.56 15.63
N VAL A 232 -16.57 6.44 14.97
CA VAL A 232 -17.46 5.26 15.03
C VAL A 232 -16.72 4.02 14.54
N GLY A 233 -15.96 4.16 13.46
CA GLY A 233 -15.09 3.12 12.93
C GLY A 233 -13.88 2.82 13.82
N ARG A 234 -13.53 3.65 14.81
CA ARG A 234 -12.26 3.53 15.56
C ARG A 234 -11.04 3.39 14.65
N HIS A 235 -11.02 4.09 13.51
CA HIS A 235 -10.02 3.93 12.45
C HIS A 235 -8.61 4.25 12.95
N ALA A 236 -8.45 5.31 13.76
CA ALA A 236 -7.15 5.72 14.30
C ALA A 236 -6.54 4.60 15.17
N LEU A 237 -7.36 4.01 16.04
CA LEU A 237 -6.93 2.93 16.92
C LEU A 237 -6.63 1.64 16.13
N ARG A 238 -7.50 1.27 15.18
CA ARG A 238 -7.26 0.10 14.31
C ARG A 238 -5.93 0.25 13.55
N GLN A 239 -5.68 1.42 12.97
CA GLN A 239 -4.44 1.71 12.24
C GLN A 239 -3.20 1.69 13.13
N ALA A 240 -3.27 2.32 14.31
CA ALA A 240 -2.15 2.36 15.26
C ALA A 240 -1.80 0.95 15.76
N LEU A 241 -2.80 0.11 16.02
CA LEU A 241 -2.57 -1.29 16.42
C LEU A 241 -1.97 -2.10 15.28
N ARG A 242 -2.44 -1.94 14.04
CA ARG A 242 -1.85 -2.60 12.85
C ARG A 242 -0.37 -2.25 12.70
N GLY A 243 -0.04 -0.95 12.75
CA GLY A 243 1.36 -0.48 12.70
C GLY A 243 2.20 -1.04 13.86
N SER A 244 1.64 -1.04 15.06
CA SER A 244 2.29 -1.58 16.26
C SER A 244 2.58 -3.08 16.14
N PHE A 245 1.67 -3.88 15.60
CA PHE A 245 1.90 -5.31 15.38
C PHE A 245 2.95 -5.60 14.31
N VAL A 246 3.00 -4.79 13.26
CA VAL A 246 4.07 -4.88 12.26
C VAL A 246 5.42 -4.59 12.91
N ALA A 247 5.53 -3.55 13.73
CA ALA A 247 6.75 -3.21 14.46
C ALA A 247 7.19 -4.33 15.42
N ILE A 248 6.25 -4.92 16.18
CA ILE A 248 6.53 -6.05 17.08
C ILE A 248 7.00 -7.27 16.29
N ALA A 249 6.35 -7.59 15.17
CA ALA A 249 6.76 -8.70 14.32
C ALA A 249 8.18 -8.48 13.77
N ALA A 250 8.49 -7.28 13.29
CA ALA A 250 9.83 -6.93 12.80
C ALA A 250 10.89 -7.06 13.91
N ALA A 251 10.62 -6.53 15.11
CA ALA A 251 11.51 -6.65 16.27
C ALA A 251 11.75 -8.12 16.66
N PHE A 252 10.70 -8.95 16.63
CA PHE A 252 10.81 -10.39 16.88
C PHE A 252 11.74 -11.07 15.86
N PHE A 253 11.62 -10.76 14.57
CA PHE A 253 12.52 -11.29 13.53
C PHE A 253 13.96 -10.79 13.68
N ALA A 254 14.15 -9.56 14.17
CA ALA A 254 15.46 -9.01 14.49
C ALA A 254 16.09 -9.60 15.78
N GLY A 255 15.34 -10.40 16.55
CA GLY A 255 15.79 -10.99 17.80
C GLY A 255 15.70 -10.07 19.01
N ASP A 256 15.02 -8.92 18.90
CA ASP A 256 14.84 -7.95 19.99
C ASP A 256 13.44 -8.06 20.60
N VAL A 257 13.24 -9.12 21.39
CA VAL A 257 11.94 -9.42 22.03
C VAL A 257 11.66 -8.50 23.22
N SER A 258 12.69 -7.87 23.80
CA SER A 258 12.55 -6.87 24.88
C SER A 258 11.76 -5.62 24.48
N SER A 259 11.74 -5.30 23.19
CA SER A 259 11.11 -4.10 22.66
C SER A 259 9.58 -4.17 22.56
N ALA A 260 8.96 -5.33 22.80
CA ALA A 260 7.50 -5.47 22.71
C ALA A 260 6.73 -4.57 23.70
N SER A 261 7.26 -4.35 24.91
CA SER A 261 6.65 -3.41 25.88
C SER A 261 6.85 -1.94 25.49
N ALA A 262 7.91 -1.62 24.76
CA ALA A 262 8.16 -0.26 24.28
C ALA A 262 7.17 0.15 23.19
N VAL A 263 6.69 -0.80 22.38
CA VAL A 263 5.70 -0.53 21.34
C VAL A 263 4.36 -0.09 21.92
N VAL A 264 3.92 -0.68 23.03
CA VAL A 264 2.68 -0.25 23.71
C VAL A 264 2.78 1.20 24.20
N VAL A 265 3.95 1.61 24.70
CA VAL A 265 4.22 2.99 25.13
C VAL A 265 4.26 3.96 23.94
N ALA A 266 4.61 3.48 22.74
CA ALA A 266 4.67 4.29 21.53
C ALA A 266 3.32 4.49 20.83
N VAL A 267 2.25 3.80 21.25
CA VAL A 267 0.92 3.90 20.61
C VAL A 267 0.42 5.34 20.48
N PRO A 268 0.51 6.21 21.52
CA PRO A 268 0.14 7.62 21.38
C PRO A 268 0.94 8.34 20.29
N THR A 269 2.23 8.07 20.17
CA THR A 269 3.09 8.67 19.14
C THR A 269 2.75 8.15 17.73
N VAL A 270 2.42 6.86 17.60
CA VAL A 270 1.97 6.30 16.31
C VAL A 270 0.64 6.92 15.87
N LEU A 271 -0.28 7.17 16.81
CA LEU A 271 -1.56 7.82 16.53
C LEU A 271 -1.37 9.22 15.91
N LEU A 272 -0.35 9.97 16.32
CA LEU A 272 -0.03 11.29 15.75
C LEU A 272 0.46 11.23 14.30
N GLN A 273 0.99 10.09 13.86
CA GLN A 273 1.53 9.90 12.52
C GLN A 273 0.61 9.09 11.61
N ASN A 274 -0.62 8.84 12.06
CA ASN A 274 -1.55 7.99 11.34
C ASN A 274 -1.94 8.63 10.00
N ARG A 275 -1.83 7.82 8.96
CA ARG A 275 -2.51 8.04 7.68
C ARG A 275 -3.53 6.95 7.50
N TYR A 276 -4.74 7.32 7.10
CA TYR A 276 -5.80 6.36 6.93
C TYR A 276 -5.64 5.58 5.62
N SER A 277 -6.11 4.34 5.65
CA SER A 277 -6.16 3.51 4.44
C SER A 277 -7.33 3.94 3.56
N ARG A 278 -7.26 3.70 2.24
CA ARG A 278 -8.38 3.97 1.32
C ARG A 278 -9.70 3.32 1.76
N GLN A 279 -9.61 2.14 2.39
CA GLN A 279 -10.79 1.47 2.95
C GLN A 279 -11.40 2.25 4.12
N PHE A 280 -10.58 2.86 4.97
CA PHE A 280 -11.07 3.65 6.10
C PHE A 280 -11.68 4.97 5.64
N GLU A 281 -11.13 5.60 4.59
CA GLU A 281 -11.77 6.76 3.95
C GLU A 281 -13.12 6.38 3.35
N ASP A 282 -13.23 5.28 2.60
CA ASP A 282 -14.51 4.79 2.06
C ASP A 282 -15.55 4.45 3.16
N GLU A 283 -15.11 3.83 4.26
CA GLU A 283 -15.98 3.56 5.42
C GLU A 283 -16.47 4.86 6.07
N ALA A 284 -15.62 5.88 6.17
CA ALA A 284 -15.95 7.18 6.75
C ALA A 284 -16.84 8.02 5.83
N ASP A 285 -16.55 8.08 4.53
CA ASP A 285 -17.35 8.76 3.51
C ASP A 285 -18.76 8.17 3.46
N ARG A 286 -18.90 6.84 3.36
CA ARG A 286 -20.21 6.19 3.36
C ARG A 286 -20.99 6.43 4.64
N PHE A 287 -20.31 6.46 5.77
CA PHE A 287 -20.93 6.84 7.04
C PHE A 287 -21.43 8.29 6.98
N ALA A 288 -20.59 9.23 6.54
CA ALA A 288 -20.94 10.64 6.44
C ALA A 288 -22.15 10.87 5.53
N TYR A 289 -22.20 10.22 4.36
CA TYR A 289 -23.33 10.31 3.44
C TYR A 289 -24.63 9.84 4.09
N ALA A 290 -24.62 8.64 4.68
CA ALA A 290 -25.80 8.09 5.33
C ALA A 290 -26.23 8.92 6.54
N HIS A 291 -25.27 9.44 7.29
CA HIS A 291 -25.50 10.23 8.50
C HIS A 291 -26.07 11.61 8.19
N LEU A 292 -25.49 12.33 7.22
CA LEU A 292 -26.01 13.61 6.74
C LEU A 292 -27.41 13.45 6.14
N ALA A 293 -27.61 12.46 5.27
CA ALA A 293 -28.93 12.19 4.68
C ALA A 293 -29.97 11.87 5.78
N GLY A 294 -29.60 11.08 6.79
CA GLY A 294 -30.46 10.78 7.95
C GLY A 294 -30.84 12.01 8.79
N LEU A 295 -30.04 13.09 8.73
CA LEU A 295 -30.32 14.38 9.35
C LEU A 295 -31.04 15.37 8.40
N GLY A 296 -31.39 14.93 7.18
CA GLY A 296 -32.00 15.79 6.16
C GLY A 296 -31.01 16.80 5.56
N ARG A 297 -29.73 16.45 5.52
CA ARG A 297 -28.63 17.28 5.02
C ARG A 297 -28.02 16.63 3.78
N SER A 298 -27.66 17.43 2.78
CA SER A 298 -27.13 16.86 1.53
C SER A 298 -25.73 16.27 1.71
N PRO A 299 -25.48 15.03 1.26
CA PRO A 299 -24.12 14.48 1.17
C PRO A 299 -23.16 15.30 0.30
N SER A 300 -23.67 16.10 -0.66
CA SER A 300 -22.83 16.94 -1.54
C SER A 300 -22.01 17.99 -0.78
N TRP A 301 -22.36 18.29 0.47
CA TRP A 301 -21.57 19.17 1.34
C TRP A 301 -20.14 18.69 1.52
N LEU A 302 -19.92 17.36 1.55
CA LEU A 302 -18.58 16.81 1.67
C LEU A 302 -17.79 17.06 0.38
N GLY A 303 -18.43 16.96 -0.79
CA GLY A 303 -17.81 17.26 -2.08
C GLY A 303 -17.36 18.72 -2.15
N ALA A 304 -18.25 19.65 -1.79
CA ALA A 304 -17.92 21.08 -1.74
C ALA A 304 -16.82 21.40 -0.73
N ALA A 305 -16.82 20.75 0.45
CA ALA A 305 -15.77 20.93 1.44
C ALA A 305 -14.40 20.43 0.93
N LEU A 306 -14.37 19.25 0.31
CA LEU A 306 -13.16 18.67 -0.27
C LEU A 306 -12.63 19.51 -1.44
N GLY A 307 -13.51 20.03 -2.30
CA GLY A 307 -13.12 20.92 -3.39
C GLY A 307 -12.53 22.24 -2.87
N GLN A 308 -13.09 22.83 -1.82
CA GLN A 308 -12.53 24.05 -1.23
C GLN A 308 -11.18 23.80 -0.53
N LEU A 309 -11.04 22.67 0.16
CA LEU A 309 -9.75 22.23 0.74
C LEU A 309 -8.68 22.01 -0.36
N GLU A 310 -9.07 21.52 -1.55
CA GLU A 310 -8.16 21.35 -2.68
C GLU A 310 -7.78 22.69 -3.34
N ALA A 311 -8.73 23.63 -3.44
CA ALA A 311 -8.53 24.91 -4.14
C ALA A 311 -7.76 25.97 -3.34
N GLU A 312 -8.00 26.08 -2.02
CA GLU A 312 -7.52 27.22 -1.23
C GLU A 312 -6.15 27.01 -0.56
N LEU A 313 -5.54 25.83 -0.69
CA LEU A 313 -4.36 25.51 0.09
C LEU A 313 -3.07 25.49 -0.75
N PRO A 314 -2.05 26.31 -0.40
CA PRO A 314 -0.70 26.19 -0.94
C PRO A 314 -0.06 24.82 -0.64
N ASP A 315 0.97 24.45 -1.40
CA ASP A 315 1.67 23.15 -1.36
C ASP A 315 2.15 22.67 0.02
N ASP A 316 2.24 23.53 1.04
CA ASP A 316 2.80 23.23 2.36
C ASP A 316 1.76 23.14 3.50
N ALA A 317 0.72 24.00 3.51
CA ALA A 317 -0.37 23.96 4.50
C ALA A 317 -1.52 23.00 4.11
N SER A 318 -1.72 22.78 2.81
CA SER A 318 -2.62 21.74 2.26
C SER A 318 -2.28 20.34 2.76
N LEU A 319 -1.00 20.13 3.07
CA LEU A 319 -0.45 18.82 3.35
C LEU A 319 -0.98 18.20 4.62
N ALA A 320 -1.42 18.93 5.64
CA ALA A 320 -1.76 18.27 6.90
C ALA A 320 -3.06 17.45 6.81
N TRP A 321 -4.17 18.09 6.38
CA TRP A 321 -5.42 17.38 6.10
C TRP A 321 -5.27 16.43 4.92
N MET A 322 -4.64 16.83 3.80
CA MET A 322 -4.48 15.94 2.65
C MET A 322 -3.52 14.76 2.90
N SER A 323 -2.57 14.88 3.83
CA SER A 323 -1.69 13.77 4.21
C SER A 323 -2.41 12.70 5.01
N SER A 324 -3.40 13.09 5.83
CA SER A 324 -4.24 12.15 6.60
C SER A 324 -5.45 11.66 5.79
N HIS A 325 -6.08 12.57 5.03
CA HIS A 325 -7.30 12.40 4.23
C HIS A 325 -7.11 12.97 2.82
N PRO A 326 -6.54 12.20 1.88
CA PRO A 326 -6.37 12.67 0.50
C PRO A 326 -7.74 13.04 -0.11
N ALA A 327 -7.91 14.32 -0.46
CA ALA A 327 -9.00 14.76 -1.33
C ALA A 327 -8.70 14.23 -2.73
N THR A 328 -9.61 13.44 -3.31
CA THR A 328 -9.43 12.91 -4.66
C THR A 328 -10.66 13.27 -5.46
N ALA A 329 -10.50 13.56 -6.74
CA ALA A 329 -11.62 13.79 -7.66
C ALA A 329 -12.68 12.68 -7.57
N ALA A 330 -12.27 11.43 -7.32
CA ALA A 330 -13.18 10.31 -7.12
C ALA A 330 -14.07 10.44 -5.87
N ARG A 331 -13.55 11.00 -4.76
CA ARG A 331 -14.32 11.23 -3.53
C ARG A 331 -15.27 12.42 -3.67
N ILE A 332 -14.82 13.48 -4.35
CA ILE A 332 -15.66 14.64 -4.66
C ILE A 332 -16.86 14.20 -5.51
N ALA A 333 -16.59 13.51 -6.63
CA ALA A 333 -17.64 13.00 -7.51
C ALA A 333 -18.59 12.01 -6.79
N ALA A 334 -18.07 11.17 -5.89
CA ALA A 334 -18.90 10.26 -5.09
C ALA A 334 -19.83 11.01 -4.12
N ALA A 335 -19.35 12.09 -3.49
CA ALA A 335 -20.15 12.91 -2.59
C ALA A 335 -21.24 13.68 -3.36
N GLU A 336 -20.90 14.21 -4.55
CA GLU A 336 -21.86 14.88 -5.44
C GLU A 336 -22.94 13.91 -5.93
N ALA A 337 -22.55 12.71 -6.37
CA ALA A 337 -23.50 11.67 -6.78
C ALA A 337 -24.44 11.28 -5.62
N ALA A 338 -23.91 11.11 -4.41
CA ALA A 338 -24.72 10.85 -3.22
C ALA A 338 -25.67 12.03 -2.88
N GLY A 339 -25.25 13.27 -3.15
CA GLY A 339 -26.09 14.46 -3.04
C GLY A 339 -27.24 14.46 -4.05
N ALA A 340 -26.95 14.18 -5.31
CA ALA A 340 -27.97 14.08 -6.36
C ALA A 340 -29.01 12.99 -6.05
N ASP A 341 -28.56 11.82 -5.58
CA ASP A 341 -29.45 10.74 -5.14
C ASP A 341 -30.32 11.15 -3.95
N PHE A 342 -29.76 11.92 -3.01
CA PHE A 342 -30.49 12.47 -1.86
C PHE A 342 -31.57 13.46 -2.31
N VAL A 343 -31.25 14.41 -3.19
CA VAL A 343 -32.22 15.40 -3.71
C VAL A 343 -33.32 14.72 -4.53
N ALA A 344 -32.99 13.70 -5.32
CA ALA A 344 -33.98 12.92 -6.06
C ALA A 344 -35.00 12.22 -5.13
N GLN A 345 -34.56 11.79 -3.94
CA GLN A 345 -35.41 11.18 -2.92
C GLN A 345 -36.14 12.22 -2.05
N HIS A 346 -35.58 13.42 -1.90
CA HIS A 346 -36.06 14.51 -1.07
C HIS A 346 -36.11 15.85 -1.84
N PRO A 347 -36.99 16.01 -2.84
CA PRO A 347 -37.04 17.23 -3.67
C PRO A 347 -37.30 18.51 -2.85
N GLU A 348 -37.93 18.39 -1.69
CA GLU A 348 -38.16 19.48 -0.75
C GLU A 348 -36.88 20.03 -0.09
N LEU A 349 -35.78 19.26 -0.13
CA LEU A 349 -34.47 19.61 0.45
C LEU A 349 -33.45 20.01 -0.63
N ALA A 350 -33.87 20.29 -1.87
CA ALA A 350 -32.98 20.72 -2.95
C ALA A 350 -32.17 21.99 -2.62
N GLY A 351 -32.70 22.88 -1.77
CA GLY A 351 -31.98 24.09 -1.30
C GLY A 351 -30.90 23.83 -0.25
N GLU A 352 -30.69 22.58 0.14
CA GLU A 352 -29.55 22.21 0.97
C GLU A 352 -28.27 22.10 0.14
N GLU A 353 -28.27 22.00 -1.19
CA GLU A 353 -27.01 21.96 -1.96
C GLU A 353 -26.20 23.28 -1.80
N PRO A 354 -24.88 23.20 -1.57
CA PRO A 354 -24.04 24.38 -1.41
C PRO A 354 -23.72 24.98 -2.79
N ASP A 355 -23.51 26.29 -2.86
CA ASP A 355 -22.96 26.94 -4.04
C ASP A 355 -21.52 26.44 -4.24
N VAL A 356 -21.33 25.49 -5.17
CA VAL A 356 -20.00 24.97 -5.47
C VAL A 356 -19.24 26.03 -6.25
N VAL A 357 -18.28 26.70 -5.61
CA VAL A 357 -17.26 27.49 -6.32
C VAL A 357 -16.26 26.50 -6.91
N LEU A 358 -16.60 25.91 -8.05
CA LEU A 358 -15.60 25.23 -8.88
C LEU A 358 -14.65 26.31 -9.37
N ALA A 359 -13.35 26.13 -9.15
CA ALA A 359 -12.35 26.90 -9.86
C ALA A 359 -12.66 26.75 -11.35
N GLU A 360 -12.93 27.87 -12.03
CA GLU A 360 -13.09 27.88 -13.47
C GLU A 360 -11.82 27.23 -14.04
N GLU A 361 -11.98 26.06 -14.67
CA GLU A 361 -10.93 25.53 -15.52
C GLU A 361 -10.72 26.59 -16.59
N ASP A 362 -9.62 27.34 -16.50
CA ASP A 362 -9.16 28.16 -17.60
C ASP A 362 -9.03 27.21 -18.79
N GLU A 363 -9.99 27.26 -19.71
CA GLU A 363 -9.91 26.71 -21.06
C GLU A 363 -8.79 27.46 -21.82
N GLU A 364 -7.53 27.28 -21.39
CA GLU A 364 -6.42 27.40 -22.31
C GLU A 364 -6.51 26.21 -23.26
N VAL A 365 -7.15 26.49 -24.40
CA VAL A 365 -7.10 25.68 -25.61
C VAL A 365 -5.63 25.45 -25.98
N GLY A 366 -5.07 24.38 -25.43
CA GLY A 366 -3.81 23.80 -25.85
C GLY A 366 -3.96 23.39 -27.31
N GLY A 367 -3.27 24.12 -28.19
CA GLY A 367 -3.18 23.82 -29.61
C GLY A 367 -2.71 22.38 -29.89
N PRO A 368 -2.89 21.90 -31.13
CA PRO A 368 -2.83 20.48 -31.45
C PRO A 368 -1.46 19.88 -31.14
N TRP A 369 -1.50 18.78 -30.40
CA TRP A 369 -0.38 17.88 -30.18
C TRP A 369 0.20 17.43 -31.52
N CYS A 370 1.30 18.06 -31.93
CA CYS A 370 2.18 17.48 -32.95
C CYS A 370 2.91 16.29 -32.31
N ALA A 371 2.35 15.10 -32.54
CA ALA A 371 3.04 13.85 -32.35
C ALA A 371 4.21 13.75 -33.34
N CYS A 372 5.43 14.00 -32.85
CA CYS A 372 6.65 13.50 -33.46
C CYS A 372 7.53 12.93 -32.34
N CYS A 373 7.36 11.64 -32.06
CA CYS A 373 8.45 10.84 -31.54
C CYS A 373 9.44 10.63 -32.69
N ASP A 374 10.68 11.05 -32.53
CA ASP A 374 11.79 10.36 -33.17
C ASP A 374 13.05 10.47 -32.31
N ASP A 375 13.76 9.36 -32.27
CA ASP A 375 14.93 9.04 -31.47
C ASP A 375 16.09 10.02 -31.69
N THR A 376 16.91 10.28 -30.66
CA THR A 376 18.39 10.11 -30.71
C THR A 376 19.11 10.56 -29.43
N ASP A 377 19.92 9.64 -28.91
CA ASP A 377 21.29 9.75 -28.35
C ASP A 377 21.78 10.96 -27.54
N ASP A 378 22.40 10.58 -26.42
CA ASP A 378 23.70 11.04 -25.89
C ASP A 378 23.96 12.52 -25.57
N GLY A 379 24.35 12.79 -24.32
CA GLY A 379 25.24 13.91 -24.02
C GLY A 379 25.17 14.45 -22.59
N GLU A 380 26.24 14.19 -21.83
CA GLU A 380 26.60 14.89 -20.59
C GLU A 380 26.77 16.41 -20.78
N ALA A 381 26.36 17.20 -19.77
CA ALA A 381 26.90 18.52 -19.34
C ALA A 381 25.83 19.17 -18.43
N ASP A 382 26.01 19.25 -17.12
CA ASP A 382 26.71 20.32 -16.39
C ASP A 382 26.11 21.73 -16.58
N GLY A 383 26.04 22.51 -15.49
CA GLY A 383 25.66 23.92 -15.56
C GLY A 383 24.56 24.37 -14.61
N SER A 384 24.97 24.59 -13.36
CA SER A 384 24.45 25.63 -12.45
C SER A 384 23.88 26.85 -13.19
N CYS A 385 22.63 27.22 -12.93
CA CYS A 385 22.12 28.57 -13.16
C CYS A 385 21.77 29.22 -11.82
N ASP A 386 22.76 29.98 -11.37
CA ASP A 386 22.69 31.09 -10.44
C ASP A 386 21.62 32.10 -10.92
N GLY A 387 20.87 32.64 -9.97
CA GLY A 387 19.89 33.66 -10.22
C GLY A 387 20.51 35.04 -10.03
N SER A 388 20.20 35.98 -10.91
CA SER A 388 20.05 37.37 -10.51
C SER A 388 19.28 38.18 -11.57
N ASP A 389 18.52 39.13 -11.04
CA ASP A 389 18.20 40.45 -11.58
C ASP A 389 17.05 40.63 -12.60
N GLU A 390 15.93 41.06 -12.04
CA GLU A 390 15.26 42.36 -12.28
C GLU A 390 15.42 43.02 -13.66
N ALA A 391 14.27 43.26 -14.31
CA ALA A 391 13.71 44.60 -14.58
C ALA A 391 13.05 44.75 -15.97
N ALA A 392 11.76 45.08 -15.92
CA ALA A 392 11.04 46.06 -16.73
C ALA A 392 11.43 46.31 -18.20
N ALA A 393 10.46 46.15 -19.11
CA ALA A 393 9.73 47.28 -19.73
C ALA A 393 8.99 46.85 -21.02
N GLU A 394 7.70 47.23 -21.07
CA GLU A 394 6.93 47.81 -22.18
C GLU A 394 7.31 47.51 -23.65
N HIS A 395 6.34 46.99 -24.42
CA HIS A 395 6.00 47.41 -25.80
C HIS A 395 4.68 46.73 -26.20
N GLU A 396 3.58 47.47 -26.28
CA GLU A 396 3.01 48.08 -27.50
C GLU A 396 2.33 47.09 -28.45
N ALA A 397 1.02 47.32 -28.60
CA ALA A 397 0.08 46.60 -29.44
C ALA A 397 0.31 46.90 -30.93
N ASP A 398 0.03 45.91 -31.79
CA ASP A 398 -0.56 46.14 -33.11
C ASP A 398 -0.91 44.80 -33.78
N GLY A 399 -2.07 44.74 -34.44
CA GLY A 399 -2.29 43.79 -35.53
C GLY A 399 -3.60 43.00 -35.47
N ALA A 400 -4.61 43.51 -36.18
CA ALA A 400 -5.90 42.89 -36.44
C ALA A 400 -5.82 41.50 -37.10
N CYS A 401 -6.75 40.61 -36.75
CA CYS A 401 -7.11 39.42 -37.52
C CYS A 401 -8.53 39.60 -38.08
N GLU A 402 -8.67 39.52 -39.40
CA GLU A 402 -9.94 39.21 -40.08
C GLU A 402 -10.07 37.67 -40.17
N PRO A 403 -11.28 37.08 -39.99
CA PRO A 403 -11.46 35.63 -40.09
C PRO A 403 -11.81 35.22 -41.52
N ASP A 404 -11.17 34.15 -41.99
CA ASP A 404 -11.52 33.45 -43.23
C ASP A 404 -12.40 32.24 -42.88
N GLU A 405 -13.51 32.12 -43.61
CA GLU A 405 -14.50 31.06 -43.52
C GLU A 405 -13.94 29.71 -44.00
N ALA A 406 -14.25 28.59 -43.32
CA ALA A 406 -14.89 27.40 -43.93
C ALA A 406 -14.81 26.12 -43.08
N ALA A 407 -16.00 25.50 -42.93
CA ALA A 407 -16.30 24.06 -42.82
C ALA A 407 -15.79 23.27 -41.59
N GLY A 408 -16.56 22.45 -40.89
CA GLY A 408 -17.93 21.95 -41.06
C GLY A 408 -18.07 20.58 -40.36
N GLU A 409 -19.17 20.41 -39.61
CA GLU A 409 -19.87 19.14 -39.24
C GLU A 409 -19.13 18.05 -38.41
N ALA A 410 -19.72 17.39 -37.41
CA ALA A 410 -21.10 17.32 -36.92
C ALA A 410 -21.18 16.71 -35.51
N ASP A 411 -22.06 17.27 -34.67
CA ASP A 411 -22.70 16.63 -33.52
C ASP A 411 -23.96 15.90 -33.98
N ALA A 412 -24.21 14.69 -33.48
CA ALA A 412 -25.45 13.96 -33.72
C ALA A 412 -26.18 13.70 -32.39
N ALA A 413 -27.17 14.55 -32.11
CA ALA A 413 -28.21 14.29 -31.11
C ALA A 413 -29.19 13.23 -31.65
N ILE A 414 -29.54 12.26 -30.82
CA ILE A 414 -30.54 11.22 -31.13
C ILE A 414 -31.94 11.81 -30.90
N ASP A 415 -32.75 11.84 -31.95
CA ASP A 415 -34.15 12.25 -31.96
C ASP A 415 -35.06 11.04 -31.70
N CYS A 416 -35.76 11.06 -30.56
CA CYS A 416 -36.59 9.95 -30.07
C CYS A 416 -38.00 9.87 -30.69
N GLU A 417 -38.32 10.66 -31.74
CA GLU A 417 -39.63 10.57 -32.42
C GLU A 417 -39.68 9.57 -33.59
N ALA A 418 -38.57 8.90 -33.93
CA ALA A 418 -38.49 8.01 -35.10
C ALA A 418 -38.36 6.50 -34.81
N ASP A 419 -38.06 6.09 -33.58
CA ASP A 419 -37.88 4.67 -33.22
C ASP A 419 -38.26 4.36 -31.75
N PRO A 420 -39.49 3.88 -31.48
CA PRO A 420 -39.95 3.64 -30.11
C PRO A 420 -39.31 2.43 -29.42
N ASP A 421 -38.47 1.63 -30.10
CA ASP A 421 -37.81 0.45 -29.52
C ASP A 421 -36.36 0.72 -29.06
N ALA A 422 -35.80 1.90 -29.35
CA ALA A 422 -34.42 2.26 -28.97
C ALA A 422 -34.29 2.83 -27.54
N CYS A 423 -35.40 3.09 -26.83
CA CYS A 423 -35.42 3.67 -25.48
C CYS A 423 -35.94 2.73 -24.37
N ALA A 424 -35.96 1.41 -24.60
CA ALA A 424 -36.41 0.45 -23.61
C ALA A 424 -35.28 0.02 -22.65
N GLY A 425 -35.28 0.56 -21.43
CA GLY A 425 -34.51 0.02 -20.30
C GLY A 425 -35.00 -1.38 -19.89
N PRO A 426 -34.17 -2.21 -19.22
CA PRO A 426 -34.52 -3.59 -18.90
C PRO A 426 -35.68 -3.64 -17.89
N ALA A 427 -36.76 -4.30 -18.31
CA ALA A 427 -37.97 -4.53 -17.53
C ALA A 427 -37.80 -5.62 -16.45
N ASP A 428 -38.55 -5.38 -15.37
CA ASP A 428 -38.89 -6.17 -14.19
C ASP A 428 -38.85 -7.71 -14.34
N VAL A 429 -38.20 -8.36 -13.36
CA VAL A 429 -38.36 -9.80 -13.06
C VAL A 429 -39.11 -9.91 -11.73
N GLU A 430 -40.40 -10.24 -11.80
CA GLU A 430 -41.23 -10.55 -10.64
C GLU A 430 -41.21 -12.05 -10.28
N THR A 431 -41.08 -12.30 -8.97
CA THR A 431 -41.64 -13.40 -8.17
C THR A 431 -41.12 -14.84 -8.34
N ASP A 432 -40.53 -15.36 -7.27
CA ASP A 432 -41.02 -16.59 -6.63
C ASP A 432 -40.66 -16.59 -5.12
N ALA A 433 -41.70 -16.58 -4.29
CA ALA A 433 -41.63 -16.67 -2.84
C ALA A 433 -42.30 -17.98 -2.37
N GLU A 434 -41.54 -18.84 -1.68
CA GLU A 434 -42.08 -19.96 -0.90
C GLU A 434 -41.80 -19.75 0.59
N PRO A 435 -42.74 -20.08 1.51
CA PRO A 435 -42.62 -19.76 2.92
C PRO A 435 -42.01 -20.92 3.72
N ALA A 436 -41.04 -20.63 4.60
CA ALA A 436 -40.55 -21.58 5.59
C ALA A 436 -40.95 -21.14 7.00
N ALA A 437 -41.90 -21.89 7.58
CA ALA A 437 -42.17 -21.91 9.00
C ALA A 437 -41.35 -23.02 9.67
N ARG A 438 -40.48 -22.65 10.63
CA ARG A 438 -40.33 -23.25 11.97
C ARG A 438 -39.16 -22.68 12.74
#